data_AF-A0A6J1BI94-F1
#
_entry.id   AF-A0A6J1BI94-F1
#
_cell.length_a   1.000
_cell.length_b   1.000
_cell.length_c   1.000
_cell.angle_alpha   90.00
_cell.angle_beta   90.00
_cell.angle_gamma   90.00
#
_symmetry.space_group_name_H-M   'P 1'
#
loop_
_entity.id
_entity.type
_entity.pdbx_description
1 polymer ?
#
loop_
_entity_poly.entity_id
_entity_poly.type
_entity_poly.pdbx_seq_one_letter_code
_entity_poly.pdbx_strand_id
1 'polypeptide(L)'
;MMSGNALRDLNTLPTSEWKNDSSSKGNFMKPCNGNTIENVEEQQKKSPASVHINGGETVNAEAEVANSEVEYIESENLSDLEDVDTCLEKLLPGLNSKDWVLVVEALNSVRRLSIFHKEVMHTMLGDVIPLVVKSLKNPRSAVCKTAIMTSADIFSAYNDDLIDSLDPLLVQLLLKSSQDKRFVCEAAERALEAMTTSVSPMSLLPKLQPYLKNRNPRIRAKASMCFCRSVPRLGVEGIKEYGIDKLIQVAASQLSDQLPESREAARTLLLELQTVYLKSHDLTTTVSEHPEMGSWENFCQSKLSPLSAQAVLRVTNIAREGLVIGS
;
A
#
# COMPACT_ATOMS: atom_id res chain seq x y z
N MET A 1 30.06 -35.24 -49.42
CA MET A 1 29.19 -36.23 -48.77
C MET A 1 28.41 -35.46 -47.71
N MET A 2 27.27 -34.85 -48.08
CA MET A 2 25.89 -35.37 -47.87
C MET A 2 25.63 -35.72 -46.40
N SER A 3 24.59 -35.28 -45.70
CA SER A 3 23.34 -34.54 -45.94
C SER A 3 22.66 -34.49 -44.54
N GLY A 4 21.81 -33.57 -44.10
CA GLY A 4 21.04 -32.52 -44.74
C GLY A 4 20.16 -31.82 -43.69
N ASN A 5 19.61 -30.69 -44.12
CA ASN A 5 18.83 -29.69 -43.40
C ASN A 5 17.52 -30.19 -42.77
N ALA A 6 17.04 -29.49 -41.74
CA ALA A 6 15.63 -29.14 -41.64
C ALA A 6 15.45 -27.80 -40.89
N LEU A 7 14.76 -26.89 -41.55
CA LEU A 7 14.37 -25.54 -41.18
C LEU A 7 12.82 -25.52 -41.18
N ARG A 8 12.24 -24.63 -40.37
CA ARG A 8 10.89 -24.02 -40.45
C ARG A 8 9.71 -24.63 -39.67
N ASP A 9 9.19 -23.77 -38.80
CA ASP A 9 7.81 -23.24 -38.70
C ASP A 9 6.63 -24.19 -38.84
N LEU A 10 5.78 -24.22 -37.81
CA LEU A 10 4.33 -24.30 -37.96
C LEU A 10 3.64 -23.65 -36.75
N ASN A 11 3.20 -22.40 -36.95
CA ASN A 11 2.06 -21.82 -36.25
C ASN A 11 0.78 -22.48 -36.77
N THR A 12 -0.07 -22.97 -35.87
CA THR A 12 -1.49 -23.20 -36.14
C THR A 12 -2.30 -22.86 -34.88
N LEU A 13 -3.04 -21.77 -34.96
CA LEU A 13 -4.15 -21.40 -34.08
C LEU A 13 -5.32 -22.39 -34.25
N PRO A 14 -6.33 -22.32 -33.36
CA PRO A 14 -7.64 -21.97 -33.86
C PRO A 14 -8.22 -20.73 -33.18
N THR A 15 -8.53 -19.76 -34.02
CA THR A 15 -9.57 -18.75 -33.89
C THR A 15 -10.93 -19.40 -33.64
N SER A 16 -11.73 -18.82 -32.75
CA SER A 16 -13.19 -18.92 -32.82
C SER A 16 -13.77 -17.50 -32.75
N GLU A 17 -13.96 -16.91 -33.93
CA GLU A 17 -14.99 -15.90 -34.13
C GLU A 17 -16.33 -16.63 -34.27
N TRP A 18 -17.41 -16.10 -33.70
CA TRP A 18 -18.71 -16.09 -34.36
C TRP A 18 -19.43 -14.79 -34.01
N LYS A 19 -19.96 -14.17 -35.07
CA LYS A 19 -20.57 -12.84 -35.15
C LYS A 19 -22.06 -12.85 -34.82
N ASN A 20 -22.48 -11.65 -34.42
CA ASN A 20 -23.81 -11.07 -34.27
C ASN A 20 -24.93 -11.50 -35.24
N ASP A 21 -26.17 -11.51 -34.72
CA ASP A 21 -27.35 -10.70 -35.11
C ASP A 21 -28.58 -11.28 -34.35
N SER A 22 -29.64 -10.60 -33.91
CA SER A 22 -30.10 -9.21 -33.90
C SER A 22 -31.36 -9.13 -33.01
N SER A 23 -31.67 -7.94 -32.48
CA SER A 23 -33.01 -7.34 -32.24
C SER A 23 -34.12 -8.08 -31.45
N SER A 24 -34.52 -7.54 -30.29
CA SER A 24 -35.73 -6.69 -30.14
C SER A 24 -36.31 -6.61 -28.70
N LYS A 25 -36.75 -5.39 -28.32
CA LYS A 25 -37.76 -4.99 -27.30
C LYS A 25 -37.64 -5.61 -25.89
N GLY A 26 -37.48 -4.87 -24.79
CA GLY A 26 -38.03 -3.57 -24.41
C GLY A 26 -38.78 -3.74 -23.08
N ASN A 27 -38.40 -3.01 -22.04
CA ASN A 27 -39.35 -2.41 -21.09
C ASN A 27 -38.64 -1.50 -20.08
N PHE A 28 -39.14 -0.27 -20.04
CA PHE A 28 -38.93 0.73 -19.00
C PHE A 28 -39.70 0.35 -17.72
N MET A 29 -39.16 0.66 -16.54
CA MET A 29 -39.83 1.58 -15.59
C MET A 29 -38.89 2.04 -14.46
N LYS A 30 -39.28 3.18 -13.90
CA LYS A 30 -38.54 4.23 -13.15
C LYS A 30 -38.47 3.96 -11.63
N PRO A 31 -37.80 4.84 -10.84
CA PRO A 31 -37.34 4.63 -9.46
C PRO A 31 -38.36 5.06 -8.40
N CYS A 32 -38.11 4.70 -7.14
CA CYS A 32 -38.80 5.29 -5.99
C CYS A 32 -37.83 6.01 -5.07
N ASN A 33 -38.19 7.26 -4.81
CA ASN A 33 -37.59 8.24 -3.92
C ASN A 33 -38.41 8.26 -2.62
N GLY A 34 -37.74 8.48 -1.48
CA GLY A 34 -38.23 9.23 -0.31
C GLY A 34 -39.40 8.67 0.52
N ASN A 35 -39.16 8.57 1.83
CA ASN A 35 -40.01 9.24 2.81
C ASN A 35 -39.22 9.48 4.12
N THR A 36 -39.08 10.76 4.45
CA THR A 36 -38.75 11.30 5.77
C THR A 36 -40.02 11.31 6.62
N ILE A 37 -39.91 11.04 7.92
CA ILE A 37 -40.59 11.77 9.03
C ILE A 37 -39.87 11.41 10.35
N GLU A 38 -39.84 12.41 11.23
CA GLU A 38 -38.97 12.67 12.37
C GLU A 38 -39.26 11.89 13.68
N ASN A 39 -38.18 11.78 14.48
CA ASN A 39 -37.99 12.01 15.93
C ASN A 39 -38.83 11.35 17.05
N VAL A 40 -38.14 11.27 18.21
CA VAL A 40 -38.58 11.07 19.60
C VAL A 40 -38.64 9.57 20.00
N GLU A 41 -37.98 9.03 21.03
CA GLU A 41 -37.48 9.58 22.30
C GLU A 41 -36.38 8.68 22.92
N GLU A 42 -35.65 9.30 23.83
CA GLU A 42 -34.58 8.80 24.70
C GLU A 42 -35.12 7.97 25.88
N GLN A 43 -34.48 6.86 26.25
CA GLN A 43 -34.56 6.37 27.63
C GLN A 43 -33.33 5.55 28.06
N GLN A 44 -32.58 6.15 28.97
CA GLN A 44 -31.49 5.55 29.75
C GLN A 44 -31.99 4.68 30.91
N LYS A 45 -31.04 3.88 31.42
CA LYS A 45 -30.89 3.25 32.75
C LYS A 45 -31.30 1.77 32.86
N LYS A 46 -30.31 0.93 33.18
CA LYS A 46 -29.98 0.54 34.58
C LYS A 46 -28.82 -0.47 34.62
N SER A 47 -27.81 -0.16 35.45
CA SER A 47 -26.92 -1.16 36.06
C SER A 47 -27.70 -2.04 37.04
N PRO A 48 -27.13 -3.18 37.47
CA PRO A 48 -26.96 -3.34 38.90
C PRO A 48 -25.63 -3.98 39.32
N ALA A 49 -25.18 -3.60 40.51
CA ALA A 49 -24.10 -4.25 41.25
C ALA A 49 -24.68 -5.18 42.34
N SER A 50 -23.90 -6.21 42.65
CA SER A 50 -23.77 -7.00 43.90
C SER A 50 -24.98 -7.75 44.48
N VAL A 51 -24.85 -9.09 44.59
CA VAL A 51 -25.30 -9.91 45.74
C VAL A 51 -24.36 -11.12 45.91
N HIS A 52 -23.85 -11.32 47.14
CA HIS A 52 -23.16 -12.51 47.65
C HIS A 52 -24.20 -13.48 48.24
N ILE A 53 -24.11 -14.81 48.02
CA ILE A 53 -24.30 -15.93 48.99
C ILE A 53 -23.61 -17.20 48.43
N ASN A 54 -23.07 -18.00 49.35
CA ASN A 54 -22.12 -19.11 49.23
C ASN A 54 -22.77 -20.51 49.02
N GLY A 55 -22.05 -21.43 48.37
CA GLY A 55 -22.02 -22.87 48.72
C GLY A 55 -22.59 -23.90 47.72
N GLY A 56 -21.71 -24.74 47.13
CA GLY A 56 -22.04 -26.09 46.64
C GLY A 56 -21.33 -26.54 45.35
N GLU A 57 -20.21 -27.25 45.49
CA GLU A 57 -19.46 -27.88 44.39
C GLU A 57 -20.28 -28.91 43.59
N THR A 58 -20.18 -28.89 42.26
CA THR A 58 -19.94 -30.10 41.47
C THR A 58 -19.19 -29.73 40.19
N VAL A 59 -18.07 -30.40 40.01
CA VAL A 59 -17.10 -30.31 38.92
C VAL A 59 -17.76 -30.69 37.60
N ASN A 60 -17.68 -29.79 36.61
CA ASN A 60 -17.54 -30.14 35.20
C ASN A 60 -16.67 -29.05 34.57
N ALA A 61 -15.37 -29.33 34.48
CA ALA A 61 -14.41 -28.51 33.76
C ALA A 61 -14.62 -28.71 32.25
N GLU A 62 -15.68 -28.09 31.73
CA GLU A 62 -15.80 -27.82 30.31
C GLU A 62 -14.93 -26.58 30.07
N ALA A 63 -13.81 -26.78 29.37
CA ALA A 63 -12.89 -25.71 29.05
C ALA A 63 -13.62 -24.64 28.23
N GLU A 64 -14.05 -23.58 28.91
CA GLU A 64 -14.38 -22.31 28.27
C GLU A 64 -13.13 -21.90 27.49
N VAL A 65 -13.21 -22.06 26.16
CA VAL A 65 -12.33 -21.34 25.25
C VAL A 65 -12.65 -19.88 25.49
N ALA A 66 -11.92 -19.27 26.42
CA ALA A 66 -11.96 -17.85 26.67
C ALA A 66 -11.85 -17.17 25.32
N ASN A 67 -12.79 -16.28 25.00
CA ASN A 67 -12.65 -15.39 23.87
C ASN A 67 -11.45 -14.48 24.17
N SER A 68 -10.25 -14.95 23.84
CA SER A 68 -9.02 -14.15 23.92
C SER A 68 -9.12 -13.07 22.87
N GLU A 69 -9.73 -11.95 23.23
CA GLU A 69 -9.71 -10.74 22.44
C GLU A 69 -8.26 -10.25 22.37
N VAL A 70 -7.75 -10.04 21.15
CA VAL A 70 -6.38 -9.54 20.96
C VAL A 70 -6.40 -8.04 21.13
N GLU A 71 -5.68 -7.57 22.13
CA GLU A 71 -5.37 -6.14 22.30
C GLU A 71 -4.34 -5.70 21.25
N TYR A 72 -4.61 -4.60 20.56
CA TYR A 72 -3.72 -4.03 19.55
C TYR A 72 -3.03 -2.79 20.09
N ILE A 73 -1.82 -2.96 20.63
CA ILE A 73 -1.02 -1.88 21.20
C ILE A 73 -0.22 -1.20 20.08
N GLU A 74 -0.31 0.14 19.99
CA GLU A 74 0.49 0.96 19.07
C GLU A 74 1.98 0.90 19.41
N SER A 75 2.84 1.17 18.43
CA SER A 75 4.27 0.89 18.55
C SER A 75 4.97 1.78 19.57
N GLU A 76 4.55 3.03 19.68
CA GLU A 76 4.95 4.00 20.69
C GLU A 76 4.57 3.62 22.13
N ASN A 77 3.59 2.71 22.28
CA ASN A 77 3.07 2.27 23.57
C ASN A 77 3.57 0.87 23.97
N LEU A 78 4.45 0.25 23.16
CA LEU A 78 5.07 -1.02 23.51
C LEU A 78 6.10 -0.83 24.62
N SER A 79 6.19 -1.80 25.52
CA SER A 79 7.22 -1.89 26.54
C SER A 79 8.33 -2.87 26.13
N ASP A 80 9.50 -2.73 26.73
CA ASP A 80 10.62 -3.66 26.52
C ASP A 80 10.32 -5.06 27.09
N LEU A 81 11.04 -6.08 26.62
CA LEU A 81 11.00 -7.47 27.09
C LEU A 81 11.77 -7.63 28.41
N GLU A 82 11.22 -8.42 29.32
CA GLU A 82 11.88 -8.74 30.60
C GLU A 82 13.02 -9.75 30.45
N ASP A 83 12.85 -10.73 29.54
CA ASP A 83 13.83 -11.77 29.25
C ASP A 83 13.96 -11.95 27.73
N VAL A 84 15.03 -11.37 27.18
CA VAL A 84 15.31 -11.36 25.74
C VAL A 84 15.75 -12.75 25.27
N ASP A 85 16.58 -13.46 26.05
CA ASP A 85 17.13 -14.77 25.65
C ASP A 85 16.02 -15.81 25.51
N THR A 86 15.15 -15.91 26.53
CA THR A 86 13.98 -16.80 26.48
C THR A 86 13.03 -16.43 25.33
N CYS A 87 12.90 -15.14 25.03
CA CYS A 87 12.09 -14.66 23.92
C CYS A 87 12.65 -15.13 22.57
N LEU A 88 13.97 -14.99 22.36
CA LEU A 88 14.66 -15.39 21.14
C LEU A 88 14.57 -16.90 20.90
N GLU A 89 14.76 -17.72 21.93
CA GLU A 89 14.64 -19.18 21.84
C GLU A 89 13.25 -19.63 21.37
N LYS A 90 12.20 -18.91 21.79
CA LYS A 90 10.80 -19.23 21.48
C LYS A 90 10.28 -18.57 20.21
N LEU A 91 10.99 -17.60 19.65
CA LEU A 91 10.49 -16.71 18.59
C LEU A 91 10.10 -17.48 17.32
N LEU A 92 11.04 -18.21 16.71
CA LEU A 92 10.80 -18.95 15.47
C LEU A 92 9.77 -20.09 15.64
N PRO A 93 9.84 -20.91 16.71
CA PRO A 93 8.79 -21.89 17.00
C PRO A 93 7.40 -21.25 17.16
N GLY A 94 7.32 -20.12 17.88
CA GLY A 94 6.07 -19.39 18.10
C GLY A 94 5.46 -18.86 16.80
N LEU A 95 6.27 -18.21 15.97
CA LEU A 95 5.85 -17.71 14.65
C LEU A 95 5.39 -18.84 13.71
N ASN A 96 5.97 -20.03 13.83
CA ASN A 96 5.60 -21.19 13.00
C ASN A 96 4.48 -22.05 13.61
N SER A 97 3.98 -21.70 14.81
CA SER A 97 2.97 -22.45 15.53
C SER A 97 1.65 -22.60 14.74
N LYS A 98 0.91 -23.66 15.07
CA LYS A 98 -0.48 -23.83 14.62
C LYS A 98 -1.47 -23.12 15.55
N ASP A 99 -1.05 -22.84 16.78
CA ASP A 99 -1.84 -22.06 17.71
C ASP A 99 -1.71 -20.57 17.35
N TRP A 100 -2.85 -19.98 16.96
CA TRP A 100 -2.90 -18.60 16.53
C TRP A 100 -2.56 -17.61 17.65
N VAL A 101 -2.79 -17.98 18.92
CA VAL A 101 -2.45 -17.14 20.07
C VAL A 101 -0.94 -17.02 20.18
N LEU A 102 -0.23 -18.15 20.14
CA LEU A 102 1.24 -18.19 20.14
C LEU A 102 1.85 -17.43 18.94
N VAL A 103 1.20 -17.47 17.77
CA VAL A 103 1.64 -16.68 16.61
C VAL A 103 1.49 -15.19 16.88
N VAL A 104 0.38 -14.74 17.48
CA VAL A 104 0.17 -13.33 17.84
C VAL A 104 1.18 -12.86 18.88
N GLU A 105 1.43 -13.67 19.92
CA GLU A 105 2.45 -13.38 20.94
C GLU A 105 3.85 -13.28 20.33
N ALA A 106 4.22 -14.21 19.45
CA ALA A 106 5.50 -14.20 18.78
C ALA A 106 5.64 -13.01 17.82
N LEU A 107 4.58 -12.62 17.10
CA LEU A 107 4.58 -11.41 16.27
C LEU A 107 4.77 -10.14 17.13
N ASN A 108 4.07 -10.03 18.26
CA ASN A 108 4.30 -8.92 19.20
C ASN A 108 5.71 -8.93 19.80
N SER A 109 6.31 -10.11 19.95
CA SER A 109 7.72 -10.23 20.33
C SER A 109 8.65 -9.69 19.24
N VAL A 110 8.41 -9.99 17.96
CA VAL A 110 9.15 -9.38 16.83
C VAL A 110 9.04 -7.86 16.85
N ARG A 111 7.85 -7.31 17.15
CA ARG A 111 7.64 -5.86 17.27
C ARG A 111 8.52 -5.25 18.36
N ARG A 112 8.46 -5.81 19.58
CA ARG A 112 9.27 -5.34 20.73
C ARG A 112 10.77 -5.47 20.45
N LEU A 113 11.21 -6.61 19.91
CA LEU A 113 12.60 -6.84 19.53
C LEU A 113 13.07 -5.84 18.46
N SER A 114 12.23 -5.49 17.48
CA SER A 114 12.60 -4.53 16.44
C SER A 114 12.76 -3.10 16.96
N ILE A 115 12.08 -2.75 18.05
CA ILE A 115 12.14 -1.42 18.68
C ILE A 115 13.26 -1.34 19.71
N PHE A 116 13.37 -2.33 20.60
CA PHE A 116 14.26 -2.26 21.77
C PHE A 116 15.56 -3.06 21.60
N HIS A 117 15.58 -4.09 20.74
CA HIS A 117 16.70 -5.02 20.55
C HIS A 117 17.06 -5.20 19.07
N LYS A 118 17.07 -4.08 18.33
CA LYS A 118 17.16 -4.04 16.86
C LYS A 118 18.30 -4.88 16.30
N GLU A 119 19.51 -4.77 16.87
CA GLU A 119 20.70 -5.46 16.35
C GLU A 119 20.57 -6.99 16.40
N VAL A 120 20.01 -7.52 17.49
CA VAL A 120 19.81 -8.97 17.64
C VAL A 120 18.76 -9.43 16.64
N MET A 121 17.66 -8.70 16.52
CA MET A 121 16.58 -9.06 15.61
C MET A 121 17.00 -8.93 14.14
N HIS A 122 17.87 -7.98 13.81
CA HIS A 122 18.44 -7.81 12.46
C HIS A 122 19.10 -9.11 11.96
N THR A 123 19.85 -9.81 12.83
CA THR A 123 20.54 -11.06 12.46
C THR A 123 19.59 -12.20 12.09
N MET A 124 18.33 -12.16 12.52
CA MET A 124 17.33 -13.22 12.29
C MET A 124 16.28 -12.82 11.25
N LEU A 125 16.37 -11.64 10.61
CA LEU A 125 15.37 -11.16 9.65
C LEU A 125 15.13 -12.15 8.49
N GLY A 126 16.19 -12.82 8.03
CA GLY A 126 16.11 -13.82 6.97
C GLY A 126 15.13 -14.96 7.29
N ASP A 127 15.06 -15.39 8.54
CA ASP A 127 14.16 -16.45 9.00
C ASP A 127 12.78 -15.91 9.43
N VAL A 128 12.74 -14.69 9.97
CA VAL A 128 11.51 -14.07 10.48
C VAL A 128 10.60 -13.57 9.36
N ILE A 129 11.14 -12.91 8.33
CA ILE A 129 10.32 -12.31 7.25
C ILE A 129 9.42 -13.35 6.55
N PRO A 130 9.90 -14.54 6.17
CA PRO A 130 9.03 -15.58 5.61
C PRO A 130 7.86 -15.96 6.52
N LEU A 131 8.08 -15.99 7.84
CA LEU A 131 7.05 -16.32 8.82
C LEU A 131 6.06 -15.16 9.03
N VAL A 132 6.52 -13.90 8.98
CA VAL A 132 5.64 -12.73 8.95
C VAL A 132 4.76 -12.77 7.70
N VAL A 133 5.32 -13.08 6.54
CA VAL A 133 4.57 -13.24 5.27
C VAL A 133 3.54 -14.37 5.36
N LYS A 134 3.88 -15.50 5.99
CA LYS A 134 2.93 -16.58 6.29
C LYS A 134 1.77 -16.06 7.15
N SER A 135 2.07 -15.27 8.17
CA SER A 135 1.06 -14.66 9.06
C SER A 135 0.18 -13.61 8.38
N LEU A 136 0.72 -12.81 7.45
CA LEU A 136 -0.07 -11.90 6.61
C LEU A 136 -1.11 -12.64 5.77
N LYS A 137 -0.83 -13.87 5.35
CA LYS A 137 -1.77 -14.71 4.57
C LYS A 137 -2.82 -15.39 5.45
N ASN A 138 -2.71 -15.33 6.77
CA ASN A 138 -3.60 -16.03 7.69
C ASN A 138 -5.05 -15.49 7.59
N PRO A 139 -6.07 -16.36 7.51
CA PRO A 139 -7.48 -15.93 7.43
C PRO A 139 -7.99 -15.28 8.72
N ARG A 140 -7.37 -15.57 9.87
CA ARG A 140 -7.74 -14.97 11.14
C ARG A 140 -7.27 -13.52 11.19
N SER A 141 -8.19 -12.58 11.33
CA SER A 141 -7.84 -11.15 11.34
C SER A 141 -6.93 -10.74 12.49
N ALA A 142 -6.96 -11.44 13.63
CA ALA A 142 -6.05 -11.21 14.73
C ALA A 142 -4.59 -11.43 14.32
N VAL A 143 -4.28 -12.59 13.72
CA VAL A 143 -2.94 -12.92 13.21
C VAL A 143 -2.55 -11.97 12.07
N CYS A 144 -3.44 -11.79 11.09
CA CYS A 144 -3.18 -10.96 9.92
C CYS A 144 -2.91 -9.49 10.31
N LYS A 145 -3.74 -8.88 11.16
CA LYS A 145 -3.53 -7.50 11.59
C LYS A 145 -2.26 -7.35 12.44
N THR A 146 -1.99 -8.30 13.35
CA THR A 146 -0.75 -8.26 14.14
C THR A 146 0.49 -8.36 13.23
N ALA A 147 0.44 -9.20 12.19
CA ALA A 147 1.51 -9.31 11.20
C ALA A 147 1.69 -8.04 10.35
N ILE A 148 0.59 -7.34 10.04
CA ILE A 148 0.64 -6.02 9.38
C ILE A 148 1.33 -4.99 10.28
N MET A 149 0.95 -4.92 11.57
CA MET A 149 1.60 -4.02 12.54
C MET A 149 3.08 -4.37 12.71
N THR A 150 3.39 -5.66 12.74
CA THR A 150 4.78 -6.16 12.74
C THR A 150 5.56 -5.71 11.52
N SER A 151 4.94 -5.72 10.34
CA SER A 151 5.59 -5.24 9.11
C SER A 151 5.91 -3.74 9.19
N ALA A 152 5.02 -2.93 9.77
CA ALA A 152 5.25 -1.50 9.97
C ALA A 152 6.46 -1.22 10.88
N ASP A 153 6.59 -1.98 11.97
CA ASP A 153 7.72 -1.86 12.91
C ASP A 153 9.03 -2.33 12.28
N ILE A 154 8.99 -3.42 11.50
CA ILE A 154 10.14 -3.88 10.72
C ILE A 154 10.59 -2.79 9.74
N PHE A 155 9.69 -2.18 8.97
CA PHE A 155 10.08 -1.09 8.06
C PHE A 155 10.73 0.08 8.78
N SER A 156 10.16 0.47 9.92
CA SER A 156 10.65 1.60 10.72
C SER A 156 12.00 1.31 11.36
N ALA A 157 12.25 0.06 11.74
CA ALA A 157 13.50 -0.34 12.37
C ALA A 157 14.64 -0.48 11.34
N TYR A 158 14.41 -1.16 10.21
CA TYR A 158 15.50 -1.63 9.35
C TYR A 158 15.62 -0.92 8.00
N ASN A 159 14.66 -0.07 7.62
CA ASN A 159 14.77 0.82 6.46
C ASN A 159 15.25 0.08 5.18
N ASP A 160 16.38 0.50 4.60
CA ASP A 160 16.94 -0.04 3.36
C ASP A 160 17.54 -1.44 3.49
N ASP A 161 17.86 -1.90 4.70
CA ASP A 161 18.38 -3.25 4.94
C ASP A 161 17.36 -4.33 4.54
N LEU A 162 16.09 -3.95 4.38
CA LEU A 162 15.00 -4.82 3.96
C LEU A 162 14.85 -4.95 2.45
N ILE A 163 15.58 -4.17 1.63
CA ILE A 163 15.25 -4.03 0.20
C ILE A 163 15.27 -5.36 -0.57
N ASP A 164 16.17 -6.26 -0.19
CA ASP A 164 16.34 -7.59 -0.81
C ASP A 164 15.22 -8.57 -0.41
N SER A 165 14.56 -8.32 0.71
CA SER A 165 13.48 -9.15 1.27
C SER A 165 12.12 -8.47 1.27
N LEU A 166 12.01 -7.27 0.70
CA LEU A 166 10.82 -6.43 0.73
C LEU A 166 9.65 -7.00 -0.09
N ASP A 167 9.94 -7.61 -1.25
CA ASP A 167 8.93 -7.95 -2.25
C ASP A 167 7.77 -8.81 -1.70
N PRO A 168 8.02 -9.90 -0.95
CA PRO A 168 6.94 -10.71 -0.37
C PRO A 168 6.04 -9.93 0.61
N LEU A 169 6.60 -9.02 1.41
CA LEU A 169 5.85 -8.17 2.34
C LEU A 169 5.01 -7.16 1.55
N LEU A 170 5.63 -6.47 0.58
CA LEU A 170 4.98 -5.47 -0.26
C LEU A 170 3.76 -6.06 -1.00
N VAL A 171 3.91 -7.24 -1.62
CA VAL A 171 2.77 -7.93 -2.29
C VAL A 171 1.62 -8.13 -1.32
N GLN A 172 1.90 -8.65 -0.12
CA GLN A 172 0.85 -8.95 0.83
C GLN A 172 0.18 -7.68 1.35
N LEU A 173 0.95 -6.64 1.67
CA LEU A 173 0.39 -5.38 2.16
C LEU A 173 -0.49 -4.71 1.12
N LEU A 174 -0.08 -4.65 -0.15
CA LEU A 174 -0.90 -4.13 -1.25
C LEU A 174 -2.21 -4.92 -1.44
N LEU A 175 -2.17 -6.25 -1.26
CA LEU A 175 -3.37 -7.08 -1.27
C LEU A 175 -4.27 -6.76 -0.08
N LYS A 176 -3.72 -6.61 1.12
CA LYS A 176 -4.49 -6.35 2.34
C LYS A 176 -5.07 -4.94 2.38
N SER A 177 -4.40 -3.94 1.80
CA SER A 177 -4.91 -2.58 1.65
C SER A 177 -5.92 -2.44 0.49
N SER A 178 -6.20 -3.52 -0.26
CA SER A 178 -7.12 -3.52 -1.41
C SER A 178 -8.43 -4.27 -1.14
N GLN A 179 -8.63 -4.76 0.09
CA GLN A 179 -9.82 -5.55 0.47
C GLN A 179 -10.90 -4.68 1.13
N ASP A 180 -12.11 -5.23 1.30
CA ASP A 180 -13.25 -4.49 1.87
C ASP A 180 -13.31 -4.52 3.41
N LYS A 181 -12.52 -5.37 4.07
CA LYS A 181 -12.45 -5.43 5.54
C LYS A 181 -11.67 -4.24 6.10
N ARG A 182 -12.40 -3.15 6.36
CA ARG A 182 -11.90 -1.83 6.81
C ARG A 182 -10.77 -1.92 7.83
N PHE A 183 -10.98 -2.62 8.93
CA PHE A 183 -10.01 -2.75 10.02
C PHE A 183 -8.64 -3.33 9.61
N VAL A 184 -8.62 -4.27 8.65
CA VAL A 184 -7.37 -4.85 8.13
C VAL A 184 -6.79 -3.96 7.03
N CYS A 185 -7.67 -3.36 6.22
CA CYS A 185 -7.30 -2.43 5.16
C CYS A 185 -6.56 -1.21 5.71
N GLU A 186 -7.13 -0.52 6.71
CA GLU A 186 -6.55 0.66 7.36
C GLU A 186 -5.21 0.34 8.04
N ALA A 187 -5.09 -0.83 8.67
CA ALA A 187 -3.81 -1.27 9.23
C ALA A 187 -2.75 -1.46 8.12
N ALA A 188 -3.12 -2.05 6.98
CA ALA A 188 -2.20 -2.28 5.88
C ALA A 188 -1.77 -0.96 5.20
N GLU A 189 -2.68 0.00 5.10
CA GLU A 189 -2.36 1.34 4.61
C GLU A 189 -1.34 2.04 5.51
N ARG A 190 -1.51 1.97 6.84
CA ARG A 190 -0.51 2.50 7.78
C ARG A 190 0.84 1.80 7.68
N ALA A 191 0.86 0.49 7.44
CA ALA A 191 2.12 -0.23 7.21
C ALA A 191 2.81 0.19 5.89
N LEU A 192 2.04 0.42 4.82
CA LEU A 192 2.56 0.99 3.58
C LEU A 192 3.07 2.42 3.77
N GLU A 193 2.42 3.22 4.62
CA GLU A 193 2.88 4.55 5.01
C GLU A 193 4.21 4.51 5.73
N ALA A 194 4.37 3.65 6.73
CA ALA A 194 5.63 3.40 7.41
C ALA A 194 6.73 3.03 6.40
N MET A 195 6.47 2.06 5.50
CA MET A 195 7.40 1.69 4.43
C MET A 195 7.84 2.89 3.58
N THR A 196 6.89 3.70 3.11
CA THR A 196 7.17 4.88 2.28
C THR A 196 7.82 6.04 3.04
N THR A 197 7.89 5.97 4.37
CA THR A 197 8.54 6.96 5.24
C THR A 197 9.94 6.52 5.66
N SER A 198 10.17 5.21 5.74
CA SER A 198 11.39 4.61 6.27
C SER A 198 12.38 4.20 5.19
N VAL A 199 11.92 3.52 4.12
CA VAL A 199 12.77 3.02 3.03
C VAL A 199 13.15 4.17 2.09
N SER A 200 14.39 4.22 1.63
CA SER A 200 14.87 5.19 0.65
C SER A 200 14.03 5.13 -0.63
N PRO A 201 13.53 6.27 -1.14
CA PRO A 201 12.74 6.28 -2.35
C PRO A 201 13.50 5.76 -3.57
N MET A 202 14.83 5.96 -3.64
CA MET A 202 15.64 5.50 -4.76
C MET A 202 15.58 3.97 -4.92
N SER A 203 15.56 3.26 -3.79
CA SER A 203 15.43 1.80 -3.72
C SER A 203 13.98 1.33 -3.84
N LEU A 204 13.03 2.08 -3.26
CA LEU A 204 11.63 1.69 -3.18
C LEU A 204 10.86 1.87 -4.50
N LEU A 205 11.11 2.94 -5.26
CA LEU A 205 10.35 3.24 -6.48
C LEU A 205 10.45 2.11 -7.53
N PRO A 206 11.63 1.51 -7.81
CA PRO A 206 11.74 0.32 -8.68
C PRO A 206 10.88 -0.85 -8.21
N LYS A 207 10.80 -1.11 -6.89
CA LYS A 207 9.97 -2.18 -6.32
C LYS A 207 8.47 -1.93 -6.51
N LEU A 208 8.05 -0.66 -6.53
CA LEU A 208 6.64 -0.29 -6.75
C LEU A 208 6.20 -0.33 -8.23
N GLN A 209 7.13 -0.17 -9.18
CA GLN A 209 6.81 -0.06 -10.61
C GLN A 209 5.94 -1.20 -11.18
N PRO A 210 6.17 -2.49 -10.86
CA PRO A 210 5.35 -3.58 -11.38
C PRO A 210 3.87 -3.46 -10.98
N TYR A 211 3.58 -2.86 -9.81
CA TYR A 211 2.22 -2.78 -9.26
C TYR A 211 1.40 -1.64 -9.86
N LEU A 212 2.05 -0.61 -10.43
CA LEU A 212 1.38 0.47 -11.16
C LEU A 212 0.68 0.01 -12.45
N LYS A 213 1.01 -1.19 -12.93
CA LYS A 213 0.41 -1.84 -14.10
C LYS A 213 -0.35 -3.12 -13.73
N ASN A 214 -0.63 -3.34 -12.45
CA ASN A 214 -1.34 -4.54 -11.99
C ASN A 214 -2.73 -4.63 -12.63
N ARG A 215 -3.21 -5.85 -12.91
CA ARG A 215 -4.57 -6.05 -13.45
C ARG A 215 -5.65 -5.59 -12.47
N ASN A 216 -5.41 -5.74 -11.16
CA ASN A 216 -6.34 -5.30 -10.14
C ASN A 216 -6.21 -3.77 -9.92
N PRO A 217 -7.28 -3.01 -10.19
CA PRO A 217 -7.25 -1.55 -10.05
C PRO A 217 -7.02 -1.07 -8.62
N ARG A 218 -7.52 -1.78 -7.61
CA ARG A 218 -7.31 -1.41 -6.20
C ARG A 218 -5.84 -1.48 -5.82
N ILE A 219 -5.14 -2.51 -6.31
CA ILE A 219 -3.68 -2.63 -6.13
C ILE A 219 -2.95 -1.49 -6.87
N ARG A 220 -3.33 -1.18 -8.11
CA ARG A 220 -2.75 -0.05 -8.85
C ARG A 220 -2.90 1.26 -8.09
N ALA A 221 -4.08 1.55 -7.55
CA ALA A 221 -4.32 2.74 -6.75
C ALA A 221 -3.43 2.81 -5.50
N LYS A 222 -3.30 1.71 -4.74
CA LYS A 222 -2.43 1.69 -3.55
C LYS A 222 -0.95 1.83 -3.91
N ALA A 223 -0.50 1.22 -5.00
CA ALA A 223 0.85 1.41 -5.52
C ALA A 223 1.09 2.86 -5.98
N SER A 224 0.13 3.47 -6.67
CA SER A 224 0.19 4.87 -7.11
C SER A 224 0.31 5.84 -5.93
N MET A 225 -0.45 5.61 -4.86
CA MET A 225 -0.32 6.37 -3.61
C MET A 225 1.07 6.22 -2.97
N CYS A 226 1.59 4.99 -2.88
CA CYS A 226 2.93 4.75 -2.32
C CYS A 226 4.02 5.44 -3.16
N PHE A 227 3.90 5.36 -4.49
CA PHE A 227 4.83 5.98 -5.42
C PHE A 227 4.80 7.51 -5.28
N CYS A 228 3.60 8.12 -5.31
CA CYS A 228 3.41 9.55 -5.11
C CYS A 228 3.97 10.04 -3.78
N ARG A 229 3.79 9.29 -2.67
CA ARG A 229 4.31 9.68 -1.35
C ARG A 229 5.83 9.60 -1.26
N SER A 230 6.44 8.68 -2.02
CA SER A 230 7.89 8.44 -1.97
C SER A 230 8.67 9.48 -2.79
N VAL A 231 8.12 9.97 -3.91
CA VAL A 231 8.86 10.87 -4.82
C VAL A 231 9.32 12.18 -4.15
N PRO A 232 8.50 12.93 -3.40
CA PRO A 232 8.94 14.17 -2.74
C PRO A 232 10.13 13.97 -1.79
N ARG A 233 10.26 12.78 -1.19
CA ARG A 233 11.37 12.44 -0.29
C ARG A 233 12.74 12.31 -1.00
N LEU A 234 12.76 12.22 -2.34
CA LEU A 234 14.00 12.31 -3.12
C LEU A 234 14.61 13.71 -3.07
N GLY A 235 13.80 14.75 -2.83
CA GLY A 235 14.20 16.13 -3.01
C GLY A 235 14.48 16.48 -4.48
N VAL A 236 14.87 17.73 -4.73
CA VAL A 236 15.12 18.25 -6.10
C VAL A 236 16.22 17.46 -6.79
N GLU A 237 17.35 17.22 -6.12
CA GLU A 237 18.49 16.53 -6.71
C GLU A 237 18.20 15.04 -6.95
N GLY A 238 17.56 14.35 -6.00
CA GLY A 238 17.18 12.95 -6.20
C GLY A 238 16.13 12.76 -7.30
N ILE A 239 15.22 13.72 -7.50
CA ILE A 239 14.27 13.70 -8.63
C ILE A 239 15.00 13.83 -9.97
N LYS A 240 16.02 14.70 -10.05
CA LYS A 240 16.87 14.84 -11.25
C LYS A 240 17.64 13.55 -11.52
N GLU A 241 18.27 12.98 -10.49
CA GLU A 241 19.05 11.74 -10.58
C GLU A 241 18.19 10.55 -11.01
N TYR A 242 17.01 10.38 -10.42
CA TYR A 242 16.07 9.32 -10.79
C TYR A 242 15.61 9.47 -12.26
N GLY A 243 15.37 10.72 -12.67
CA GLY A 243 14.89 11.10 -13.98
C GLY A 243 13.44 11.59 -13.91
N ILE A 244 13.26 12.90 -14.00
CA ILE A 244 11.93 13.56 -14.04
C ILE A 244 11.09 13.07 -15.24
N ASP A 245 11.73 12.68 -16.33
CA ASP A 245 11.10 12.07 -17.51
C ASP A 245 10.43 10.72 -17.20
N LYS A 246 11.06 9.88 -16.36
CA LYS A 246 10.47 8.61 -15.93
C LYS A 246 9.29 8.85 -14.98
N LEU A 247 9.44 9.81 -14.07
CA LEU A 247 8.41 10.15 -13.08
C LEU A 247 7.16 10.73 -13.74
N ILE A 248 7.32 11.62 -14.71
CA ILE A 248 6.19 12.20 -15.45
C ILE A 248 5.48 11.15 -16.31
N GLN A 249 6.22 10.21 -16.92
CA GLN A 249 5.62 9.09 -17.65
C GLN A 249 4.77 8.20 -16.76
N VAL A 250 5.26 7.89 -15.54
CA VAL A 250 4.50 7.16 -14.54
C VAL A 250 3.23 7.93 -14.17
N ALA A 251 3.35 9.19 -13.76
CA ALA A 251 2.21 10.00 -13.34
C ALA A 251 1.16 10.15 -14.45
N ALA A 252 1.59 10.43 -15.68
CA ALA A 252 0.71 10.53 -16.84
C ALA A 252 -0.05 9.23 -17.12
N SER A 253 0.58 8.07 -16.94
CA SER A 253 -0.10 6.77 -17.11
C SER A 253 -1.20 6.54 -16.07
N GLN A 254 -1.01 7.03 -14.85
CA GLN A 254 -1.94 6.86 -13.74
C GLN A 254 -3.11 7.86 -13.78
N LEU A 255 -2.98 9.00 -14.48
CA LEU A 255 -4.08 9.97 -14.67
C LEU A 255 -5.32 9.35 -15.35
N SER A 256 -5.13 8.33 -16.18
CA SER A 256 -6.21 7.61 -16.87
C SER A 256 -6.69 6.36 -16.11
N ASP A 257 -6.21 6.12 -14.89
CA ASP A 257 -6.64 4.95 -14.12
C ASP A 257 -8.14 5.03 -13.78
N GLN A 258 -8.78 3.86 -13.63
CA GLN A 258 -10.18 3.74 -13.31
C GLN A 258 -10.55 4.20 -11.89
N LEU A 259 -9.63 4.08 -10.92
CA LEU A 259 -9.89 4.48 -9.54
C LEU A 259 -9.50 5.95 -9.27
N PRO A 260 -10.37 6.74 -8.62
CA PRO A 260 -10.09 8.14 -8.30
C PRO A 260 -8.84 8.32 -7.45
N GLU A 261 -8.55 7.39 -6.54
CA GLU A 261 -7.39 7.43 -5.66
C GLU A 261 -6.07 7.41 -6.45
N SER A 262 -6.00 6.59 -7.51
CA SER A 262 -4.82 6.56 -8.38
C SER A 262 -4.67 7.85 -9.19
N ARG A 263 -5.78 8.35 -9.72
CA ARG A 263 -5.79 9.61 -10.48
C ARG A 263 -5.38 10.80 -9.61
N GLU A 264 -5.82 10.82 -8.36
CA GLU A 264 -5.50 11.91 -7.44
C GLU A 264 -4.04 11.89 -7.01
N ALA A 265 -3.50 10.72 -6.67
CA ALA A 265 -2.06 10.55 -6.44
C ALA A 265 -1.24 11.02 -7.66
N ALA A 266 -1.70 10.71 -8.87
CA ALA A 266 -1.05 11.17 -10.09
C ALA A 266 -1.09 12.69 -10.26
N ARG A 267 -2.21 13.36 -9.94
CA ARG A 267 -2.30 14.83 -9.98
C ARG A 267 -1.34 15.47 -9.01
N THR A 268 -1.33 15.03 -7.75
CA THR A 268 -0.40 15.51 -6.73
C THR A 268 1.05 15.37 -7.17
N LEU A 269 1.42 14.20 -7.71
CA LEU A 269 2.76 13.97 -8.23
C LEU A 269 3.12 14.93 -9.37
N LEU A 270 2.21 15.18 -10.32
CA LEU A 270 2.49 16.09 -11.44
C LEU A 270 2.73 17.52 -10.99
N LEU A 271 1.99 18.01 -10.00
CA LEU A 271 2.18 19.35 -9.43
C LEU A 271 3.55 19.48 -8.75
N GLU A 272 3.98 18.43 -8.04
CA GLU A 272 5.31 18.39 -7.43
C GLU A 272 6.41 18.41 -8.52
N LEU A 273 6.30 17.55 -9.54
CA LEU A 273 7.27 17.48 -10.62
C LEU A 273 7.37 18.79 -11.39
N GLN A 274 6.24 19.46 -11.65
CA GLN A 274 6.24 20.77 -12.28
C GLN A 274 6.97 21.80 -11.42
N THR A 275 6.69 21.83 -10.11
CA THR A 275 7.34 22.74 -9.17
C THR A 275 8.86 22.54 -9.16
N VAL A 276 9.31 21.28 -9.12
CA VAL A 276 10.73 20.93 -9.16
C VAL A 276 11.38 21.30 -10.50
N TYR A 277 10.70 21.03 -11.62
CA TYR A 277 11.16 21.39 -12.96
C TYR A 277 11.38 22.89 -13.07
N LEU A 278 10.38 23.71 -12.71
CA LEU A 278 10.46 25.18 -12.83
C LEU A 278 11.59 25.75 -11.96
N LYS A 279 11.68 25.33 -10.69
CA LYS A 279 12.77 25.76 -9.80
C LYS A 279 14.15 25.47 -10.38
N SER A 280 14.33 24.30 -10.99
CA SER A 280 15.62 23.93 -11.60
C SER A 280 15.97 24.73 -12.86
N HIS A 281 14.97 25.22 -13.60
CA HIS A 281 15.15 26.01 -14.82
C HIS A 281 15.28 27.51 -14.55
N ASP A 282 14.60 28.04 -13.52
CA ASP A 282 14.76 29.45 -13.11
C ASP A 282 16.20 29.73 -12.62
N LEU A 283 16.84 28.75 -11.97
CA LEU A 283 18.25 28.81 -11.56
C LEU A 283 19.24 28.80 -12.73
N THR A 284 18.84 28.33 -13.91
CA THR A 284 19.71 28.23 -15.11
C THR A 284 19.46 29.35 -16.13
N THR A 285 18.38 30.13 -15.99
CA THR A 285 17.96 31.15 -16.97
C THR A 285 18.71 32.49 -16.84
N THR A 286 19.65 32.64 -15.90
CA THR A 286 20.48 33.86 -15.80
C THR A 286 21.53 34.02 -16.91
N VAL A 287 21.64 33.09 -17.88
CA VAL A 287 22.71 33.11 -18.92
C VAL A 287 22.27 32.73 -20.36
N SER A 288 20.98 32.52 -20.70
CA SER A 288 20.62 32.02 -22.06
C SER A 288 19.57 32.87 -22.81
N GLU A 289 19.91 33.29 -24.05
CA GLU A 289 19.16 34.19 -24.93
C GLU A 289 17.97 33.54 -25.71
N HIS A 290 17.52 32.33 -25.36
CA HIS A 290 16.40 31.66 -26.04
C HIS A 290 15.30 31.17 -25.07
N PRO A 291 14.18 31.91 -24.89
CA PRO A 291 13.15 31.60 -23.89
C PRO A 291 12.25 30.39 -24.21
N GLU A 292 12.26 29.90 -25.46
CA GLU A 292 11.23 28.96 -25.93
C GLU A 292 11.55 27.49 -25.63
N MET A 293 12.81 27.10 -25.44
CA MET A 293 13.17 25.67 -25.31
C MET A 293 13.04 25.12 -23.88
N GLY A 294 12.72 25.95 -22.88
CA GLY A 294 12.70 25.60 -21.46
C GLY A 294 11.32 25.45 -20.81
N SER A 295 10.21 25.59 -21.55
CA SER A 295 8.87 25.58 -20.95
C SER A 295 8.45 24.17 -20.50
N TRP A 296 7.70 24.09 -19.39
CA TRP A 296 7.09 22.84 -18.89
C TRP A 296 6.25 22.14 -19.97
N GLU A 297 5.56 22.92 -20.81
CA GLU A 297 4.78 22.41 -21.93
C GLU A 297 5.63 21.67 -22.96
N ASN A 298 6.74 22.28 -23.40
CA ASN A 298 7.65 21.65 -24.35
C ASN A 298 8.29 20.39 -23.77
N PHE A 299 8.63 20.42 -22.47
CA PHE A 299 9.09 19.24 -21.76
C PHE A 299 8.05 18.12 -21.79
N CYS A 300 6.79 18.39 -21.41
CA CYS A 300 5.71 17.40 -21.45
C CYS A 300 5.51 16.82 -22.87
N GLN A 301 5.46 17.67 -23.90
CA GLN A 301 5.28 17.24 -25.28
C GLN A 301 6.46 16.39 -25.80
N SER A 302 7.68 16.65 -25.31
CA SER A 302 8.86 15.86 -25.69
C SER A 302 8.94 14.47 -25.03
N LYS A 303 8.32 14.29 -23.85
CA LYS A 303 8.45 13.06 -23.04
C LYS A 303 7.21 12.16 -23.06
N LEU A 304 6.07 12.67 -23.52
CA LEU A 304 4.77 11.99 -23.45
C LEU A 304 4.10 11.94 -24.82
N SER A 305 3.13 11.02 -24.97
CA SER A 305 2.24 11.04 -26.13
C SER A 305 1.40 12.33 -26.16
N PRO A 306 0.92 12.80 -27.33
CA PRO A 306 0.12 14.04 -27.42
C PRO A 306 -1.09 14.06 -26.45
N LEU A 307 -1.80 12.94 -26.32
CA LEU A 307 -2.95 12.82 -25.42
C LEU A 307 -2.53 12.88 -23.94
N SER A 308 -1.45 12.19 -23.59
CA SER A 308 -0.91 12.21 -22.22
C SER A 308 -0.37 13.59 -21.85
N ALA A 309 0.34 14.26 -22.75
CA ALA A 309 0.83 15.63 -22.56
C ALA A 309 -0.32 16.59 -22.32
N GLN A 310 -1.37 16.55 -23.16
CA GLN A 310 -2.55 17.39 -22.97
C GLN A 310 -3.27 17.12 -21.63
N ALA A 311 -3.37 15.85 -21.22
CA ALA A 311 -3.95 15.50 -19.92
C ALA A 311 -3.14 16.07 -18.75
N VAL A 312 -1.80 15.96 -18.80
CA VAL A 312 -0.90 16.54 -17.80
C VAL A 312 -1.03 18.06 -17.77
N LEU A 313 -0.99 18.73 -18.93
CA LEU A 313 -1.04 20.18 -19.02
C LEU A 313 -2.35 20.76 -18.46
N ARG A 314 -3.48 20.06 -18.66
CA ARG A 314 -4.75 20.45 -18.02
C ARG A 314 -4.66 20.43 -16.50
N VAL A 315 -4.04 19.41 -15.91
CA VAL A 315 -3.87 19.32 -14.45
C VAL A 315 -2.97 20.44 -13.94
N THR A 316 -1.83 20.65 -14.60
CA THR A 316 -0.81 21.59 -14.13
C THR A 316 -1.16 23.07 -14.39
N ASN A 317 -1.99 23.38 -15.40
CA ASN A 317 -2.41 24.75 -15.68
C ASN A 317 -3.53 25.23 -14.76
N ILE A 318 -4.48 24.35 -14.37
CA ILE A 318 -5.55 24.70 -13.42
C ILE A 318 -4.98 25.15 -12.07
N ALA A 319 -3.91 24.49 -11.59
CA ALA A 319 -3.27 24.86 -10.33
C ALA A 319 -2.60 26.25 -10.39
N ARG A 320 -2.10 26.66 -11.57
CA ARG A 320 -1.50 27.99 -11.77
C ARG A 320 -2.55 29.09 -11.69
N GLU A 321 -3.75 28.88 -12.22
CA GLU A 321 -4.85 29.86 -12.16
C GLU A 321 -5.38 30.06 -10.74
N GLY A 322 -5.46 28.98 -9.93
CA GLY A 322 -5.86 29.08 -8.51
C GLY A 322 -4.89 29.86 -7.63
N LEU A 323 -3.59 29.86 -7.95
CA LEU A 323 -2.57 30.61 -7.20
C LEU A 323 -2.58 32.11 -7.54
N VAL A 324 -2.96 32.48 -8.77
CA VAL A 324 -3.03 33.88 -9.24
C VAL A 324 -4.27 34.60 -8.71
N ILE A 325 -5.36 33.88 -8.42
CA ILE A 325 -6.60 34.47 -7.88
C ILE A 325 -6.53 34.68 -6.35
N GLY A 326 -5.58 34.03 -5.67
CA GLY A 326 -5.40 34.10 -4.22
C GLY A 326 -4.26 34.99 -3.72
N SER A 327 -3.62 35.79 -4.59
CA SER A 327 -2.55 36.73 -4.25
C SER A 327 -3.01 38.18 -4.29
#